data_AF-A0A7S3U826-F1
#
_entry.id   AF-A0A7S3U826-F1
#
_cell.length_a   1.000
_cell.length_b   1.000
_cell.length_c   1.000
_cell.angle_alpha   90.00
_cell.angle_beta   90.00
_cell.angle_gamma   90.00
#
_symmetry.space_group_name_H-M   'P 1'
#
loop_
_entity.id
_entity.type
_entity.pdbx_description
1 polymer ?
#
loop_
_entity_poly.entity_id
_entity_poly.type
_entity_poly.pdbx_seq_one_letter_code
_entity_poly.pdbx_strand_id
1 'polypeptide(L)'
;GTGKDPWPKVGEIDILEYTGCENDRIMGNLHYEHRHGDWPMKAYRTRNFDVSTWHTYRVDWRDIGLLFFVDDEVVGLIPAQDCINDWPYNQNEFFIILNLALGGSLGGTCLT
;
A
#
# COMPACT_ATOMS: atom_id res chain seq x y z
N GLY A 1 5.61 10.56 -10.81
CA GLY A 1 6.47 11.51 -10.08
C GLY A 1 7.09 12.49 -11.06
N THR A 2 7.18 13.76 -10.68
CA THR A 2 7.66 14.91 -11.48
C THR A 2 9.18 14.94 -11.72
N GLY A 3 9.82 13.78 -11.85
CA GLY A 3 11.04 13.65 -12.67
C GLY A 3 12.41 13.72 -11.99
N LYS A 4 12.54 13.44 -10.68
CA LYS A 4 13.89 13.30 -10.07
C LYS A 4 14.33 11.84 -9.93
N ASP A 5 13.47 10.96 -9.42
CA ASP A 5 13.73 9.52 -9.31
C ASP A 5 12.63 8.69 -9.98
N PRO A 6 12.95 7.67 -10.79
CA PRO A 6 11.96 6.78 -11.38
C PRO A 6 11.40 5.79 -10.34
N TRP A 7 10.22 5.24 -10.58
CA TRP A 7 9.75 4.09 -9.81
C TRP A 7 10.74 2.91 -9.94
N PRO A 8 11.05 2.16 -8.86
CA PRO A 8 10.47 2.26 -7.51
C PRO A 8 11.21 3.22 -6.56
N LYS A 9 12.29 3.88 -6.99
CA LYS A 9 13.11 4.75 -6.11
C LYS A 9 12.33 5.93 -5.53
N VAL A 10 11.36 6.45 -6.26
CA VAL A 10 10.49 7.54 -5.79
C VAL A 10 9.61 7.14 -4.59
N GLY A 11 9.39 5.84 -4.38
CA GLY A 11 8.49 5.29 -3.37
C GLY A 11 7.03 5.22 -3.83
N GLU A 12 6.29 4.29 -3.24
CA GLU A 12 4.84 4.10 -3.39
C GLU A 12 4.26 3.67 -2.04
N ILE A 13 3.13 4.26 -1.66
CA ILE A 13 2.39 3.93 -0.44
C ILE A 13 0.99 3.50 -0.85
N ASP A 14 0.76 2.20 -0.81
CA ASP A 14 -0.56 1.63 -1.05
C ASP A 14 -1.35 1.68 0.26
N ILE A 15 -2.24 2.67 0.36
CA ILE A 15 -3.15 2.82 1.50
C ILE A 15 -4.18 1.69 1.49
N LEU A 16 -4.67 1.33 0.29
CA LEU A 16 -5.65 0.28 0.05
C LEU A 16 -5.40 -0.40 -1.30
N GLU A 17 -5.23 -1.71 -1.26
CA GLU A 17 -5.42 -2.60 -2.39
C GLU A 17 -6.43 -3.69 -2.03
N TYR A 18 -7.30 -4.02 -2.98
CA TYR A 18 -8.29 -5.09 -2.86
C TYR A 18 -8.36 -5.85 -4.18
N THR A 19 -8.51 -7.17 -4.12
CA THR A 19 -8.73 -8.01 -5.30
C THR A 19 -9.99 -8.84 -5.11
N GLY A 20 -10.84 -8.90 -6.14
CA GLY A 20 -12.07 -9.71 -6.10
C GLY A 20 -11.84 -11.22 -6.13
N CYS A 21 -10.59 -11.69 -6.19
CA CYS A 21 -10.27 -13.11 -6.11
C CYS A 21 -10.02 -13.56 -4.66
N GLU A 22 -9.67 -12.62 -3.77
CA GLU A 22 -9.56 -12.83 -2.33
C GLU A 22 -10.59 -11.91 -1.65
N ASN A 23 -11.88 -12.25 -1.82
CA ASN A 23 -13.05 -11.42 -1.52
C ASN A 23 -13.18 -10.91 -0.06
N ASP A 24 -12.25 -11.26 0.82
CA ASP A 24 -12.25 -10.89 2.22
C ASP A 24 -10.94 -10.23 2.67
N ARG A 25 -10.03 -9.90 1.74
CA ARG A 25 -8.69 -9.35 2.05
C ARG A 25 -8.44 -8.00 1.40
N ILE A 26 -8.31 -6.98 2.24
CA ILE A 26 -7.64 -5.71 1.88
C ILE A 26 -6.18 -5.74 2.30
N MET A 27 -5.38 -4.93 1.62
CA MET A 27 -3.93 -4.93 1.75
C MET A 27 -3.40 -3.50 1.72
N GLY A 28 -2.34 -3.28 2.50
CA GLY A 28 -1.47 -2.12 2.34
C GLY A 28 -0.05 -2.59 2.06
N ASN A 29 0.63 -1.86 1.20
CA ASN A 29 1.97 -2.17 0.71
C ASN A 29 2.79 -0.90 0.60
N LEU A 30 4.11 -1.10 0.70
CA LEU A 30 5.10 -0.08 0.45
C LEU A 30 6.02 -0.60 -0.64
N HIS A 31 6.19 0.19 -1.69
CA HIS A 31 7.18 -0.07 -2.73
C HIS A 31 8.31 0.97 -2.66
N TYR A 32 9.55 0.50 -2.73
CA TYR A 32 10.78 1.29 -2.80
C TYR A 32 11.90 0.47 -3.45
N GLU A 33 13.09 1.05 -3.61
CA GLU A 33 14.22 0.42 -4.33
C GLU A 33 14.49 -1.04 -3.93
N HIS A 34 14.39 -1.38 -2.65
CA HIS A 34 14.72 -2.73 -2.15
C HIS A 34 13.51 -3.64 -1.89
N ARG A 35 12.27 -3.15 -2.04
CA ARG A 35 11.02 -3.91 -1.88
C ARG A 35 10.01 -3.36 -2.87
N HIS A 36 9.76 -4.04 -4.00
CA HIS A 36 8.85 -3.56 -5.03
C HIS A 36 8.34 -4.72 -5.91
N GLY A 37 7.48 -4.42 -6.88
CA GLY A 37 6.82 -5.43 -7.72
C GLY A 37 6.09 -6.48 -6.87
N ASP A 38 6.31 -7.75 -7.17
CA ASP A 38 5.69 -8.89 -6.45
C ASP A 38 6.26 -9.13 -5.04
N TRP A 39 7.27 -8.34 -4.62
CA TRP A 39 7.87 -8.42 -3.30
C TRP A 39 7.90 -7.07 -2.57
N PRO A 40 6.72 -6.51 -2.26
CA PRO A 40 6.62 -5.27 -1.50
C PRO A 40 6.93 -5.49 -0.03
N MET A 41 7.13 -4.39 0.68
CA MET A 41 7.06 -4.38 2.14
C MET A 41 5.58 -4.35 2.53
N LYS A 42 5.10 -5.46 3.09
CA LYS A 42 3.68 -5.61 3.45
C LYS A 42 3.39 -4.82 4.71
N ALA A 43 2.54 -3.79 4.61
CA ALA A 43 2.12 -3.00 5.76
C ALA A 43 1.03 -3.71 6.56
N TYR A 44 0.02 -4.25 5.88
CA TYR A 44 -1.04 -5.04 6.51
C TYR A 44 -1.73 -5.98 5.52
N ARG A 45 -2.42 -6.98 6.06
CA ARG A 45 -3.36 -7.87 5.37
C ARG A 45 -4.50 -8.17 6.34
N THR A 46 -5.71 -7.66 6.09
CA THR A 46 -6.87 -8.04 6.90
C THR A 46 -7.56 -9.25 6.30
N ARG A 47 -8.39 -9.94 7.07
CA ARG A 47 -9.25 -11.04 6.59
C ARG A 47 -10.68 -10.78 7.05
N ASN A 48 -11.66 -11.40 6.38
CA ASN A 48 -13.08 -11.23 6.69
C ASN A 48 -13.55 -9.76 6.68
N PHE A 49 -13.03 -8.95 5.75
CA PHE A 49 -13.40 -7.54 5.65
C PHE A 49 -14.43 -7.32 4.52
N ASP A 50 -15.57 -6.70 4.85
CA ASP A 50 -16.65 -6.44 3.88
C ASP A 50 -16.42 -5.14 3.11
N VAL A 51 -15.68 -5.21 2.00
CA VAL A 51 -15.40 -4.02 1.16
C VAL A 51 -16.63 -3.43 0.45
N SER A 52 -17.81 -4.06 0.52
CA SER A 52 -19.00 -3.61 -0.20
C SER A 52 -19.71 -2.41 0.45
N THR A 53 -19.33 -2.07 1.69
CA THR A 53 -19.86 -0.92 2.41
C THR A 53 -18.84 0.24 2.47
N TRP A 54 -19.27 1.38 3.02
CA TRP A 54 -18.37 2.53 3.19
C TRP A 54 -17.40 2.31 4.34
N HIS A 55 -16.12 2.53 4.06
CA HIS A 55 -15.04 2.45 5.03
C HIS A 55 -14.09 3.64 4.91
N THR A 56 -13.46 4.01 6.01
CA THR A 56 -12.42 5.05 6.01
C THR A 56 -11.04 4.40 6.04
N TYR A 57 -10.27 4.60 4.97
CA TYR A 57 -8.88 4.18 4.87
C TYR A 57 -7.97 5.39 5.09
N ARG A 58 -7.04 5.26 6.03
CA ARG A 58 -6.15 6.36 6.40
C ARG A 58 -4.73 5.85 6.62
N VAL A 59 -3.76 6.67 6.24
CA VAL A 59 -2.37 6.51 6.66
C VAL A 59 -1.95 7.78 7.40
N ASP A 60 -1.46 7.61 8.62
CA ASP A 60 -0.74 8.66 9.32
C ASP A 60 0.73 8.53 8.96
N TRP A 61 1.20 9.53 8.22
CA TRP A 61 2.58 9.63 7.78
C TRP A 61 3.35 10.61 8.65
N ARG A 62 4.44 10.12 9.25
CA ARG A 62 5.40 10.90 10.04
C ARG A 62 6.82 10.60 9.59
N ASP A 63 7.76 11.44 10.01
CA ASP A 63 9.18 11.27 9.65
C ASP A 63 9.75 9.90 10.04
N ILE A 64 9.22 9.31 11.11
CA ILE A 64 9.68 8.05 11.70
C ILE A 64 8.94 6.80 11.19
N GLY A 65 7.94 6.94 10.32
CA GLY A 65 7.20 5.79 9.82
C GLY A 65 5.76 6.10 9.38
N LEU A 66 5.06 5.02 9.00
CA LEU A 66 3.69 5.04 8.51
C LEU A 66 2.81 4.16 9.39
N LEU A 67 1.65 4.68 9.80
CA LEU A 67 0.65 3.97 10.59
C LEU A 67 -0.65 3.91 9.80
N PHE A 68 -1.15 2.71 9.52
CA PHE A 68 -2.31 2.46 8.67
C PHE A 68 -3.54 2.18 9.51
N PHE A 69 -4.67 2.72 9.06
CA PHE A 69 -5.96 2.61 9.71
C PHE A 69 -7.07 2.20 8.75
N VAL A 70 -8.02 1.43 9.29
CA VAL A 70 -9.31 1.15 8.67
C VAL A 70 -10.38 1.37 9.74
N ASP A 71 -11.33 2.27 9.48
CA ASP A 71 -12.40 2.65 10.43
C ASP A 71 -11.88 2.98 11.84
N ASP A 72 -10.86 3.84 11.89
CA ASP A 72 -10.16 4.28 13.11
C ASP A 72 -9.35 3.21 13.86
N GLU A 73 -9.41 1.94 13.44
CA GLU A 73 -8.61 0.86 13.98
C GLU A 73 -7.24 0.78 13.29
N VAL A 74 -6.17 0.60 14.08
CA VAL A 74 -4.81 0.41 13.56
C VAL A 74 -4.70 -0.97 12.93
N VAL A 75 -4.38 -1.03 11.64
CA VAL A 75 -4.21 -2.30 10.90
C VAL A 75 -2.76 -2.60 10.53
N GLY A 76 -1.87 -1.60 10.56
CA GLY A 76 -0.46 -1.80 10.22
C GLY A 76 0.44 -0.66 10.68
N LEU A 77 1.70 -0.97 10.97
CA LEU A 77 2.73 -0.02 11.35
C LEU A 77 4.02 -0.40 10.63
N ILE A 78 4.62 0.57 9.91
CA ILE A 78 5.95 0.43 9.33
C ILE A 78 6.84 1.56 9.86
N PRO A 79 7.72 1.27 10.83
CA PRO A 79 8.79 2.17 11.24
C PRO A 79 9.76 2.42 10.10
N ALA A 80 10.23 3.66 9.94
CA ALA A 80 11.16 4.02 8.87
C ALA A 80 12.49 3.24 8.95
N GLN A 81 12.94 2.94 10.16
CA GLN A 81 14.14 2.16 10.44
C GLN A 81 14.06 0.69 10.01
N ASP A 82 12.84 0.17 9.76
CA ASP A 82 12.65 -1.22 9.31
C ASP A 82 12.78 -1.33 7.79
N CYS A 83 12.81 -0.21 7.06
CA CYS A 83 13.13 -0.19 5.64
C CYS A 83 14.62 -0.41 5.41
N ILE A 84 14.92 -1.20 4.37
CA ILE A 84 16.29 -1.58 4.06
C ILE A 84 16.97 -0.45 3.32
N ASN A 85 18.00 0.13 3.95
CA ASN A 85 18.95 1.08 3.37
C ASN A 85 18.35 2.38 2.81
N ASP A 86 17.04 2.61 2.88
CA ASP A 86 16.39 3.81 2.36
C ASP A 86 15.00 4.05 2.97
N TRP A 87 14.57 5.31 2.99
CA TRP A 87 13.21 5.76 3.32
C TRP A 87 12.82 6.89 2.34
N PRO A 88 12.35 6.55 1.12
CA PRO A 88 12.15 7.53 0.06
C PRO A 88 10.91 8.42 0.29
N TYR A 89 10.03 8.02 1.23
CA TYR A 89 8.74 8.66 1.44
C TYR A 89 8.90 10.13 1.86
N ASN A 90 9.91 10.48 2.67
CA ASN A 90 10.19 11.86 3.08
C ASN A 90 11.07 12.66 2.09
N GLN A 91 11.50 12.03 0.99
CA GLN A 91 12.45 12.63 0.03
C GLN A 91 11.75 13.18 -1.21
N ASN A 92 10.49 12.77 -1.43
CA ASN A 92 9.73 13.06 -2.64
C ASN A 92 8.34 13.61 -2.28
N GLU A 93 7.77 14.39 -3.18
CA GLU A 93 6.36 14.77 -3.10
C GLU A 93 5.48 13.63 -3.64
N PHE A 94 4.42 13.32 -2.89
CA PHE A 94 3.43 12.32 -3.25
C PHE A 94 2.13 12.98 -3.71
N PHE A 95 1.38 12.26 -4.54
CA PHE A 95 0.04 12.61 -4.96
C PHE A 95 -0.86 11.39 -4.78
N ILE A 96 -2.17 11.62 -4.69
CA ILE A 96 -3.15 10.55 -4.48
C ILE A 96 -3.55 9.94 -5.83
N ILE A 97 -3.58 8.61 -5.89
CA ILE A 97 -4.16 7.85 -6.99
C ILE A 97 -5.38 7.10 -6.44
N LEU A 98 -6.49 7.16 -7.18
CA LEU A 98 -7.64 6.31 -6.98
C LEU A 98 -7.99 5.68 -8.32
N ASN A 99 -7.97 4.35 -8.39
CA ASN A 99 -8.27 3.63 -9.62
C ASN A 99 -9.02 2.33 -9.34
N LEU A 100 -9.65 1.80 -10.40
CA LEU A 100 -10.20 0.46 -10.47
C LEU A 100 -9.58 -0.22 -11.69
N ALA A 101 -8.66 -1.16 -11.44
CA ALA A 101 -8.04 -1.95 -12.50
C ALA A 101 -8.84 -3.23 -12.77
N LEU A 102 -8.78 -3.73 -14.01
CA LEU A 102 -9.41 -5.00 -14.42
C LEU A 102 -8.32 -5.97 -14.88
N GLY A 103 -8.21 -7.13 -14.22
CA GLY A 103 -7.18 -8.15 -14.50
C GLY A 103 -5.82 -7.85 -13.85
N GLY A 104 -4.73 -8.19 -14.55
CA GLY A 104 -3.35 -8.06 -14.05
C GLY A 104 -2.87 -9.27 -13.23
N SER A 105 -1.58 -9.33 -12.91
CA SER A 105 -1.03 -10.43 -12.08
C SER A 105 -1.60 -10.42 -10.66
N LEU A 106 -1.83 -9.23 -10.10
CA LEU A 106 -2.42 -9.05 -8.78
C LEU A 106 -3.95 -9.25 -8.78
N GLY A 107 -4.66 -8.62 -9.72
CA GLY A 107 -6.11 -8.74 -9.84
C GLY A 107 -6.57 -10.10 -10.38
N GLY A 108 -5.69 -10.79 -11.11
CA GLY A 108 -5.81 -12.18 -11.52
C GLY A 108 -6.99 -12.52 -12.44
N THR A 109 -7.10 -13.82 -12.75
CA THR A 109 -8.33 -14.46 -13.22
C THR A 109 -8.88 -15.22 -12.02
N CYS A 110 -10.00 -14.79 -11.45
CA CYS A 110 -10.63 -15.53 -10.37
C CYS A 110 -11.21 -16.81 -10.98
N LEU A 111 -10.62 -17.97 -10.67
CA LEU A 111 -11.23 -19.25 -11.02
C LEU A 111 -12.50 -19.38 -10.17
N THR A 112 -13.64 -19.31 -10.84
CA THR A 112 -14.98 -19.57 -10.26
C THR A 112 -15.08 -20.98 -9.70
#